data_AF-A0A1Y3WKB9-F1
#
_entry.id   AF-A0A1Y3WKB9-F1
#
_cell.length_a   1.000
_cell.length_b   1.000
_cell.length_c   1.000
_cell.angle_alpha   90.00
_cell.angle_beta   90.00
_cell.angle_gamma   90.00
#
_symmetry.space_group_name_H-M   'P 1'
#
loop_
_entity.id
_entity.type
_entity.pdbx_description
1 polymer ?
#
loop_
_entity_poly.entity_id
_entity_poly.type
_entity_poly.pdbx_seq_one_letter_code
_entity_poly.pdbx_strand_id
1 'polypeptide(L)' 'MVAHLYNKYDIVIGPVADDNMALLFRQYENEVIDFSTLIRGMIYKKTSSQYSFHTEKSIRLLRKVDD' A
#
# COMPACT_ATOMS: atom_id res chain seq x y z
N MET A 1 8.78 9.19 9.24
CA MET A 1 9.52 7.92 9.35
C MET A 1 9.33 7.38 10.76
N VAL A 2 8.29 6.59 10.99
CA VAL A 2 8.06 5.93 12.29
C VAL A 2 8.60 4.51 12.16
N ALA A 3 9.75 4.27 12.79
CA ALA A 3 10.33 2.94 12.91
C ALA A 3 9.34 2.02 13.64
N HIS A 4 8.78 1.05 12.91
CA HIS A 4 7.86 0.07 13.47
C HIS A 4 8.66 -0.94 14.30
N LEU A 5 8.58 -0.78 15.62
CA LEU A 5 9.28 -1.57 16.65
C LEU A 5 8.73 -3.01 16.82
N TYR A 6 8.03 -3.57 15.82
CA TYR A 6 7.38 -4.89 15.95
C TYR A 6 7.58 -5.74 14.68
N ASN A 7 8.79 -6.30 14.54
CA ASN A 7 9.11 -7.36 13.58
C ASN A 7 8.52 -8.72 14.04
N LYS A 8 7.20 -8.80 14.23
CA LYS A 8 6.54 -10.05 14.66
C LYS A 8 6.45 -11.09 13.54
N TYR A 9 6.59 -10.65 12.29
CA TYR A 9 6.49 -11.48 11.09
C TYR A 9 7.62 -11.17 10.13
N ASP A 10 8.13 -12.23 9.47
CA ASP A 10 9.20 -12.16 8.48
C ASP A 10 8.75 -11.53 7.15
N ILE A 11 7.49 -11.75 6.75
CA ILE A 11 6.88 -11.22 5.52
C ILE A 11 5.50 -10.66 5.86
N VAL A 12 5.20 -9.46 5.38
CA VAL A 12 3.86 -8.86 5.43
C VAL A 12 3.35 -8.65 4.00
N ILE A 13 2.12 -9.11 3.74
CA ILE A 13 1.44 -8.95 2.46
C ILE A 13 0.20 -8.11 2.72
N GLY A 14 0.04 -7.00 2.00
CA GLY A 14 -1.14 -6.18 2.15
C GLY A 14 -1.37 -5.24 0.98
N PRO A 15 -2.61 -4.74 0.83
CA PRO A 15 -2.86 -3.60 -0.01
C PRO A 15 -2.17 -2.39 0.63
N VAL A 16 -1.16 -1.85 -0.04
CA VAL A 16 -0.64 -0.55 0.37
C VAL A 16 -1.60 0.51 -0.18
N ALA A 17 -2.01 1.41 0.70
CA ALA A 17 -2.73 2.60 0.29
C ALA A 17 -1.77 3.38 -0.60
N ASP A 18 -1.88 3.19 -1.92
CA ASP A 18 -1.12 3.94 -2.90
C ASP A 18 -1.34 5.44 -2.59
N ASP A 19 -0.26 6.24 -2.62
CA ASP A 19 -0.23 7.65 -2.22
C ASP A 19 -1.37 8.50 -2.84
N ASN A 20 -1.93 8.06 -3.97
CA ASN A 20 -3.12 8.69 -4.55
C ASN A 20 -4.35 8.65 -3.63
N MET A 21 -4.43 7.73 -2.65
CA MET A 21 -5.49 7.70 -1.63
C MET A 21 -5.39 8.92 -0.72
N ALA A 22 -4.18 9.21 -0.23
CA ALA A 22 -3.95 10.37 0.64
C ALA A 22 -4.22 11.68 -0.11
N LEU A 23 -3.89 11.74 -1.41
CA LEU A 23 -4.21 12.87 -2.26
C LEU A 23 -5.73 13.04 -2.46
N LEU A 24 -6.45 11.94 -2.74
CA LEU A 24 -7.91 11.95 -2.90
C LEU A 24 -8.62 12.43 -1.62
N PHE A 25 -8.19 11.95 -0.45
CA PHE A 25 -8.74 12.42 0.83
C PHE A 25 -8.48 13.91 1.04
N ARG A 26 -7.26 14.38 0.77
CA ARG A 26 -6.93 15.82 0.89
C ARG A 26 -7.73 16.68 -0.09
N GLN A 27 -8.00 16.19 -1.30
CA GLN A 27 -8.84 16.89 -2.27
C GLN A 27 -10.29 16.98 -1.80
N TYR A 28 -10.81 15.92 -1.17
CA TYR A 28 -12.15 15.94 -0.59
C TYR A 28 -12.23 16.88 0.63
N GLU A 29 -11.24 16.84 1.53
CA GLU A 29 -11.16 17.75 2.69
C GLU A 29 -11.10 19.23 2.28
N ASN A 30 -10.43 19.52 1.15
CA ASN A 30 -10.36 20.86 0.57
C ASN A 30 -11.55 21.19 -0.34
N GLU A 31 -12.61 20.37 -0.37
CA GLU A 31 -13.82 20.54 -1.18
C GLU A 31 -13.57 20.63 -2.69
N VAL A 32 -12.41 20.16 -3.16
CA VAL A 32 -12.02 20.13 -4.58
C VAL A 32 -12.78 19.03 -5.34
N ILE A 33 -13.08 17.93 -4.65
CA ILE A 33 -13.89 16.81 -5.18
C ILE A 33 -15.03 16.51 -4.22
N ASP A 34 -16.15 15.99 -4.75
CA ASP A 34 -17.27 15.55 -3.93
C ASP A 34 -17.09 14.12 -3.41
N PHE A 35 -17.95 13.74 -2.46
CA PHE A 35 -17.93 12.40 -1.87
C PHE A 35 -18.14 11.30 -2.92
N SER A 36 -18.93 11.58 -3.97
CA SER A 36 -19.19 10.60 -5.03
C SER A 36 -17.94 10.31 -5.87
N THR A 37 -17.14 11.33 -6.17
CA THR A 37 -15.85 11.23 -6.86
C THR A 37 -14.81 10.52 -6.01
N LEU A 38 -14.79 10.78 -4.70
CA LEU A 38 -13.94 10.06 -3.75
C LEU A 38 -14.22 8.54 -3.78
N ILE A 39 -15.48 8.12 -3.64
CA ILE A 39 -15.85 6.69 -3.67
C ILE A 39 -15.43 6.03 -5.00
N ARG A 40 -15.65 6.69 -6.15
CA ARG A 40 -15.24 6.15 -7.46
C ARG A 40 -13.72 6.00 -7.58
N GLY A 41 -12.95 6.96 -7.07
CA GLY A 41 -11.49 6.91 -7.04
C GLY A 41 -10.94 5.78 -6.17
N MET A 42 -11.63 5.44 -5.07
CA MET A 42 -11.25 4.33 -4.19
C MET A 42 -11.56 2.96 -4.79
N ILE A 43 -12.68 2.81 -5.49
CA ILE A 43 -13.10 1.53 -6.10
C ILE A 43 -12.20 1.12 -7.27
N TYR A 44 -11.65 2.08 -8.03
CA TYR A 44 -10.87 1.80 -9.24
C TYR A 44 -9.41 1.37 -8.99
N LYS A 45 -8.97 1.33 -7.74
CA LYS A 45 -7.57 0.97 -7.43
C LYS A 45 -7.37 -0.54 -7.47
N LYS A 46 -6.68 -1.00 -8.51
CA LYS A 46 -6.11 -2.35 -8.60
C LYS A 46 -5.35 -2.61 -7.29
N THR A 47 -5.82 -3.56 -6.49
CA THR A 47 -5.16 -3.94 -5.24
C THR A 47 -3.77 -4.46 -5.57
N SER A 48 -2.76 -3.58 -5.51
CA SER A 48 -1.37 -4.00 -5.57
C SER A 48 -1.04 -4.63 -4.24
N SER A 49 -0.97 -5.97 -4.22
CA SER A 49 -0.42 -6.69 -3.07
C SER A 49 1.07 -6.36 -3.00
N GLN A 50 1.46 -5.50 -2.07
CA GLN A 50 2.88 -5.24 -1.80
C GLN A 50 3.38 -6.26 -0.77
N TYR A 51 4.59 -6.75 -1.02
CA TYR A 51 5.31 -7.64 -0.12
C TYR A 51 6.37 -6.82 0.62
N SER A 52 6.34 -6.83 1.94
CA SER A 52 7.40 -6.28 2.80
C SER A 52 8.16 -7.40 3.48
N PHE A 53 9.48 -7.41 3.34
CA PHE A 53 10.38 -8.41 3.90
C PHE A 53 11.13 -7.79 5.08
N HIS A 54 10.97 -8.34 6.28
CA HIS A 54 11.51 -7.76 7.51
C HIS A 54 12.77 -8.48 8.02
N THR A 55 13.18 -9.60 7.39
CA THR A 55 14.40 -10.35 7.76
C THR A 55 15.19 -10.84 6.54
N GLU A 56 16.51 -11.02 6.69
CA GLU A 56 17.35 -11.57 5.61
C GLU A 56 16.92 -12.98 5.16
N LYS A 57 16.41 -13.80 6.09
CA LYS A 57 15.89 -15.14 5.79
C LYS A 57 14.72 -15.08 4.81
N SER A 58 13.86 -14.08 4.95
CA SER A 58 12.70 -13.89 4.09
C SER A 58 13.06 -13.49 2.65
N ILE A 59 14.13 -12.71 2.49
CA ILE A 59 14.66 -12.33 1.16
C ILE A 59 15.20 -13.56 0.41
N ARG A 60 15.80 -14.52 1.11
CA ARG A 60 16.32 -15.77 0.50
C ARG A 60 15.23 -16.68 -0.08
N LEU A 61 13.95 -16.42 0.22
CA LEU A 61 12.83 -17.12 -0.39
C LEU A 61 12.47 -16.60 -1.79
N LEU A 62 12.99 -15.43 -2.18
CA LEU A 62 12.79 -14.89 -3.52
C LEU A 62 13.56 -15.72 -4.55
N ARG A 63 12.85 -16.18 -5.58
CA ARG A 63 13.44 -16.78 -6.77
C ARG A 63 13.24 -15.85 -7.93
N LYS A 64 14.31 -15.59 -8.69
CA LYS A 64 14.19 -14.89 -9.96
C LYS A 64 13.35 -15.75 -10.89
N VAL A 65 12.32 -15.15 -11.48
CA VAL A 65 11.60 -15.74 -12.60
C VAL A 65 12.30 -15.22 -13.85
N ASP A 66 12.82 -16.13 -14.68
CA ASP A 66 13.31 -15.77 -16.01
C ASP A 66 12.10 -15.77 -16.98
N ASP A 67 12.05 -14.77 -17.86
CA ASP A 67 11.01 -14.59 -18.88
C ASP A 67 11.12 -15.61 -20.02
#